data_AF-A0A381N390-F1
#
_entry.id   AF-A0A381N390-F1
#
_cell.length_a   1.000
_cell.length_b   1.000
_cell.length_c   1.000
_cell.angle_alpha   90.00
_cell.angle_beta   90.00
_cell.angle_gamma   90.00
#
_symmetry.space_group_name_H-M   'P 1'
#
loop_
_entity.id
_entity.type
_entity.pdbx_description
1 polymer ?
#
loop_
_entity_poly.entity_id
_entity_poly.type
_entity_poly.pdbx_seq_one_letter_code
_entity_poly.pdbx_strand_id
1 'polypeptide(L)'
;MRFASIDILRAITMVLMIWVNDFWTLTNVPKWLKHANAVEDYLGFSDIIFPLFLFIVGLSIPLAINNRTDKGHSNISISKHIIVRSISLLIIGVYMVNYETAHDESIFIGKTYWTLLMAFAVILIWIDWKKSPIKSYWHPYIQFLGFIILIFLAFIYKGGENGSLWMTTQWWGILGLIGWAYLLNSLVYVFSKGSLLIMSLLWLLLISLSILNHSEMSIEFTGFSGY
;
A
#
# COMPACT_ATOMS: atom_id res chain seq x y z
N MET A 1 -0.18 -22.79 11.68
CA MET A 1 -0.87 -23.53 10.59
C MET A 1 -0.94 -22.63 9.35
N ARG A 2 -0.60 -23.11 8.14
CA ARG A 2 -0.83 -22.34 6.89
C ARG A 2 -2.23 -22.67 6.40
N PHE A 3 -3.09 -21.67 6.27
CA PHE A 3 -4.40 -21.84 5.67
C PHE A 3 -4.28 -21.67 4.16
N ALA A 4 -4.14 -22.77 3.43
CA ALA A 4 -3.99 -22.76 1.98
C ALA A 4 -5.12 -21.98 1.28
N SER A 5 -6.35 -22.08 1.80
CA SER A 5 -7.51 -21.34 1.29
C SER A 5 -7.31 -19.82 1.34
N ILE A 6 -6.66 -19.29 2.38
CA ILE A 6 -6.40 -17.85 2.54
C ILE A 6 -5.31 -17.40 1.58
N ASP A 7 -4.25 -18.19 1.45
CA ASP A 7 -3.17 -17.91 0.50
C ASP A 7 -3.69 -17.95 -0.96
N ILE A 8 -4.57 -18.89 -1.30
CA ILE A 8 -5.23 -19.00 -2.61
C ILE A 8 -6.18 -17.82 -2.85
N LEU A 9 -7.07 -17.52 -1.90
CA LEU A 9 -8.02 -16.41 -2.04
C LEU A 9 -7.28 -15.09 -2.21
N ARG A 10 -6.21 -14.86 -1.44
CA ARG A 10 -5.36 -13.68 -1.60
C ARG A 10 -4.71 -13.60 -2.99
N ALA A 11 -4.24 -14.72 -3.52
CA ALA A 11 -3.66 -14.75 -4.87
C ALA A 11 -4.72 -14.41 -5.93
N ILE A 12 -5.92 -15.00 -5.83
CA ILE A 12 -7.03 -14.72 -6.73
C ILE A 12 -7.44 -13.26 -6.65
N THR A 13 -7.63 -12.69 -5.45
CA THR A 13 -8.03 -11.29 -5.30
C THR A 13 -6.97 -10.32 -5.81
N MET A 14 -5.68 -10.61 -5.66
CA MET A 14 -4.61 -9.80 -6.26
C MET A 14 -4.65 -9.83 -7.79
N VAL A 15 -4.87 -11.01 -8.40
CA VAL A 15 -5.01 -11.13 -9.87
C VAL A 15 -6.25 -10.38 -10.36
N LEU A 16 -7.38 -10.56 -9.69
CA LEU A 16 -8.61 -9.84 -10.03
C LEU A 16 -8.45 -8.33 -9.87
N MET A 17 -7.73 -7.88 -8.83
CA MET A 17 -7.49 -6.45 -8.59
C MET A 17 -6.65 -5.83 -9.72
N ILE A 18 -5.65 -6.53 -10.23
CA ILE A 18 -4.88 -6.07 -11.41
C ILE A 18 -5.80 -6.01 -12.63
N TRP A 19 -6.57 -7.08 -12.87
CA TRP A 19 -7.43 -7.20 -14.04
C TRP A 19 -8.51 -6.12 -14.12
N VAL A 20 -9.26 -5.90 -13.02
CA VAL A 20 -10.33 -4.89 -12.99
C VAL A 20 -9.77 -3.46 -13.06
N ASN A 21 -8.56 -3.24 -12.57
CA ASN A 21 -7.89 -1.94 -12.61
C ASN A 21 -7.38 -1.56 -14.02
N ASP A 22 -7.41 -2.46 -15.00
CA ASP A 22 -7.08 -2.13 -16.39
C ASP A 22 -8.32 -1.71 -17.21
N PHE A 23 -9.54 -1.93 -16.71
CA PHE A 23 -10.78 -1.71 -17.47
C PHE A 23 -11.02 -0.28 -17.92
N TRP A 24 -10.46 0.72 -17.24
CA TRP A 24 -10.58 2.12 -17.63
C TRP A 24 -9.76 2.47 -18.88
N THR A 25 -8.71 1.69 -19.18
CA THR A 25 -7.89 1.85 -20.40
C THR A 25 -8.49 1.17 -21.63
N LEU A 26 -9.46 0.27 -21.43
CA LEU A 26 -10.05 -0.58 -22.47
C LEU A 26 -11.39 -0.02 -22.98
N THR A 27 -11.59 -0.10 -24.30
CA THR A 27 -12.87 0.21 -24.94
C THR A 27 -13.80 -1.02 -24.98
N ASN A 28 -15.12 -0.83 -24.99
CA ASN A 28 -16.14 -1.90 -25.12
C ASN A 28 -16.16 -2.96 -24.02
N VAL A 29 -15.71 -2.65 -22.80
CA VAL A 29 -15.86 -3.55 -21.65
C VAL A 29 -17.34 -3.62 -21.20
N PRO A 30 -17.91 -4.81 -20.99
CA PRO A 30 -19.28 -5.00 -20.53
C PRO A 30 -19.62 -4.18 -19.28
N LYS A 31 -20.82 -3.59 -19.24
CA LYS A 31 -21.24 -2.69 -18.16
C LYS A 31 -21.16 -3.32 -16.76
N TRP A 32 -21.60 -4.57 -16.62
CA TRP A 32 -21.59 -5.30 -15.34
C TRP A 32 -20.18 -5.55 -14.79
N LEU A 33 -19.13 -5.46 -15.62
CA LEU A 33 -17.74 -5.59 -15.18
C LEU A 33 -17.15 -4.30 -14.64
N LYS A 34 -17.70 -3.14 -15.00
CA LYS A 34 -17.21 -1.81 -14.57
C LYS A 34 -17.85 -1.39 -13.25
N HIS A 35 -17.31 -0.33 -12.66
CA HIS A 35 -17.93 0.37 -11.54
C HIS A 35 -19.33 0.87 -11.91
N ALA A 36 -20.28 0.69 -11.01
CA ALA A 36 -21.59 1.32 -11.14
C ALA A 36 -21.47 2.84 -11.02
N ASN A 37 -22.23 3.58 -11.83
CA ASN A 37 -22.29 5.04 -11.66
C ASN A 37 -23.09 5.40 -10.40
N ALA A 38 -22.84 6.58 -9.83
CA ALA A 38 -23.44 7.03 -8.58
C ALA A 38 -24.99 7.09 -8.58
N VAL A 39 -25.63 7.10 -9.76
CA VAL A 39 -27.09 7.20 -9.93
C VAL A 39 -27.72 5.84 -10.27
N GLU A 40 -26.90 4.79 -10.39
CA GLU A 40 -27.35 3.47 -10.83
C GLU A 40 -27.54 2.52 -9.64
N ASP A 41 -28.66 1.82 -9.62
CA ASP A 41 -29.00 0.85 -8.57
C ASP A 41 -28.50 -0.57 -8.93
N TYR A 42 -27.18 -0.72 -9.08
CA TYR A 42 -26.52 -2.03 -9.14
C TYR A 42 -25.09 -1.95 -8.60
N LEU A 43 -24.50 -3.12 -8.33
CA LEU A 43 -23.08 -3.26 -7.99
C LEU A 43 -22.34 -3.88 -9.17
N GLY A 44 -21.31 -3.20 -9.64
CA GLY A 44 -20.38 -3.73 -10.64
C GLY A 44 -19.50 -4.83 -10.06
N PHE A 45 -18.96 -5.68 -10.94
CA PHE A 45 -17.98 -6.68 -10.52
C PHE A 45 -16.78 -6.03 -9.82
N SER A 46 -16.24 -4.93 -10.36
CA SER A 46 -15.15 -4.16 -9.74
C SER A 46 -15.46 -3.65 -8.33
N ASP A 47 -16.73 -3.33 -8.05
CA ASP A 47 -17.17 -2.79 -6.75
C ASP A 47 -17.08 -3.85 -5.63
N ILE A 48 -17.06 -5.14 -5.99
CA ILE A 48 -16.93 -6.26 -5.04
C ILE A 48 -15.46 -6.62 -4.79
N ILE A 49 -14.60 -6.50 -5.81
CA ILE A 49 -13.21 -6.97 -5.75
C ILE A 49 -12.38 -6.20 -4.73
N PHE A 50 -12.48 -4.88 -4.70
CA PHE A 50 -11.68 -4.07 -3.78
C PHE A 50 -12.05 -4.30 -2.30
N PRO A 51 -13.34 -4.31 -1.88
CA PRO A 51 -13.72 -4.72 -0.52
C PRO A 51 -13.27 -6.13 -0.15
N LEU A 52 -13.39 -7.09 -1.07
CA LEU A 52 -12.93 -8.46 -0.86
C LEU A 52 -11.41 -8.53 -0.64
N PHE A 53 -10.64 -7.74 -1.41
CA PHE A 53 -9.20 -7.58 -1.23
C PHE A 53 -8.86 -7.01 0.16
N LEU A 54 -9.52 -5.95 0.60
CA LEU A 54 -9.30 -5.38 1.93
C LEU A 54 -9.65 -6.37 3.05
N PHE A 55 -10.73 -7.13 2.89
CA PHE A 55 -11.14 -8.14 3.85
C PHE A 55 -10.08 -9.24 4.02
N ILE A 56 -9.57 -9.81 2.93
CA ILE A 56 -8.55 -10.87 3.01
C ILE A 56 -7.20 -10.36 3.54
N VAL A 57 -6.84 -9.12 3.22
CA VAL A 57 -5.66 -8.45 3.79
C VAL A 57 -5.83 -8.24 5.29
N GLY A 58 -7.01 -7.78 5.73
CA GLY A 58 -7.34 -7.61 7.15
C GLY A 58 -7.28 -8.93 7.94
N LEU A 59 -7.90 -9.99 7.42
CA LEU A 59 -7.85 -11.33 8.03
C LEU A 59 -6.43 -11.90 8.13
N SER A 60 -5.54 -11.50 7.22
CA SER A 60 -4.15 -11.96 7.22
C SER A 60 -3.35 -11.40 8.41
N ILE A 61 -3.77 -10.27 9.02
CA ILE A 61 -3.07 -9.64 10.16
C ILE A 61 -3.04 -10.55 11.40
N PRO A 62 -4.18 -10.92 12.01
CA PRO A 62 -4.20 -11.74 13.23
C PRO A 62 -3.54 -13.09 13.01
N LEU A 63 -3.77 -13.72 11.85
CA LEU A 63 -3.17 -15.01 11.50
C LEU A 63 -1.66 -14.95 11.38
N ALA A 64 -1.12 -13.89 10.76
CA ALA A 64 0.33 -13.71 10.63
C ALA A 64 1.00 -13.39 11.98
N ILE A 65 0.34 -12.62 12.84
CA ILE A 65 0.84 -12.27 14.17
C ILE A 65 0.81 -13.50 15.08
N ASN A 66 -0.32 -14.20 15.18
CA ASN A 66 -0.45 -15.41 16.01
C ASN A 66 0.56 -16.49 15.61
N ASN A 67 0.76 -16.72 14.31
CA ASN A 67 1.76 -17.67 13.83
C ASN A 67 3.21 -17.28 14.20
N ARG A 68 3.50 -16.02 14.53
CA ARG A 68 4.82 -15.59 15.07
C ARG A 68 4.88 -15.70 16.58
N THR A 69 3.80 -15.35 17.26
CA THR A 69 3.65 -15.52 18.70
C THR A 69 3.78 -17.00 19.10
N ASP A 70 3.12 -17.91 18.37
CA ASP A 70 3.19 -19.36 18.56
C ASP A 70 4.60 -19.92 18.37
N LYS A 71 5.44 -19.23 17.58
CA LYS A 71 6.86 -19.57 17.38
C LYS A 71 7.79 -18.97 18.43
N GLY A 72 7.24 -18.31 19.46
CA GLY A 72 8.02 -17.73 20.55
C GLY A 72 8.69 -16.39 20.23
N HIS A 73 8.29 -15.71 19.14
CA HIS A 73 8.83 -14.37 18.86
C HIS A 73 8.31 -13.34 19.87
N SER A 74 9.19 -12.44 20.33
CA SER A 74 8.80 -11.35 21.23
C SER A 74 7.96 -10.29 20.54
N ASN A 75 7.11 -9.60 21.29
CA ASN A 75 6.29 -8.49 20.79
C ASN A 75 7.14 -7.40 20.12
N ILE A 76 8.32 -7.11 20.67
CA ILE A 76 9.26 -6.13 20.10
C ILE A 76 9.74 -6.57 18.72
N SER A 77 10.08 -7.85 18.55
CA SER A 77 10.50 -8.40 17.25
C SER A 77 9.37 -8.35 16.23
N ILE A 78 8.13 -8.63 16.65
CA ILE A 78 6.94 -8.58 15.78
C ILE A 78 6.66 -7.13 15.37
N SER A 79 6.66 -6.19 16.32
CA SER A 79 6.44 -4.76 16.06
C SER A 79 7.52 -4.17 15.15
N LYS A 80 8.80 -4.51 15.35
CA LYS A 80 9.88 -4.08 14.45
C LYS A 80 9.63 -4.56 13.02
N HIS A 81 9.21 -5.81 12.85
CA HIS A 81 8.86 -6.32 11.52
C HIS A 81 7.66 -5.59 10.92
N ILE A 82 6.61 -5.31 11.70
CA ILE A 82 5.43 -4.56 11.24
C ILE A 82 5.88 -3.18 10.74
N ILE A 83 6.64 -2.44 11.55
CA ILE A 83 7.12 -1.09 11.22
C ILE A 83 7.92 -1.09 9.92
N VAL A 84 8.91 -1.98 9.78
CA VAL A 84 9.73 -2.07 8.56
C VAL A 84 8.86 -2.33 7.32
N ARG A 85 7.88 -3.24 7.43
CA ARG A 85 6.96 -3.55 6.34
C ARG A 85 6.05 -2.38 6.01
N SER A 86 5.50 -1.69 7.01
CA SER A 86 4.66 -0.50 6.81
C SER A 86 5.45 0.62 6.13
N ILE A 87 6.64 0.94 6.62
CA ILE A 87 7.53 1.95 6.01
C ILE A 87 7.82 1.58 4.55
N SER A 88 8.04 0.30 4.26
CA SER A 88 8.27 -0.16 2.89
C SER A 88 7.07 0.15 1.98
N LEU A 89 5.85 -0.15 2.42
CA LEU A 89 4.63 0.15 1.66
C LEU A 89 4.40 1.66 1.49
N LEU A 90 4.70 2.45 2.53
CA LEU A 90 4.60 3.90 2.49
C LEU A 90 5.59 4.51 1.49
N ILE A 91 6.85 4.07 1.50
CA ILE A 91 7.86 4.54 0.54
C ILE A 91 7.39 4.21 -0.88
N ILE A 92 7.00 2.96 -1.17
CA ILE A 92 6.55 2.59 -2.52
C ILE A 92 5.30 3.40 -2.91
N GLY A 93 4.34 3.58 -1.99
CA GLY A 93 3.13 4.37 -2.24
C GLY A 93 3.43 5.83 -2.60
N VAL A 94 4.35 6.48 -1.88
CA VAL A 94 4.77 7.86 -2.17
C VAL A 94 5.43 7.97 -3.55
N TYR A 95 6.30 7.03 -3.94
CA TYR A 95 6.89 7.08 -5.29
C TYR A 95 5.84 6.84 -6.37
N MET A 96 4.90 5.92 -6.14
CA MET A 96 3.85 5.60 -7.10
C MET A 96 2.87 6.77 -7.31
N VAL A 97 2.49 7.48 -6.24
CA VAL A 97 1.59 8.63 -6.37
C VAL A 97 2.27 9.82 -7.04
N ASN A 98 3.55 10.06 -6.74
CA ASN A 98 4.31 11.13 -7.40
C ASN A 98 4.55 10.85 -8.89
N TYR A 99 4.66 9.58 -9.30
CA TYR A 99 4.74 9.23 -10.71
C TYR A 99 3.54 9.75 -11.52
N GLU A 100 2.33 9.71 -10.97
CA GLU A 100 1.12 10.18 -11.67
C GLU A 100 1.26 11.66 -12.05
N THR A 101 1.78 12.47 -11.13
CA THR A 101 1.99 13.92 -11.28
C THR A 101 3.36 14.33 -11.83
N ALA A 102 4.20 13.36 -12.21
CA ALA A 102 5.55 13.61 -12.70
C ALA A 102 5.52 14.34 -14.05
N HIS A 103 6.35 15.38 -14.17
CA HIS A 103 6.46 16.21 -15.37
C HIS A 103 7.62 15.71 -16.25
N ASP A 104 7.29 15.12 -17.41
CA ASP A 104 8.24 14.39 -18.26
C ASP A 104 9.45 15.22 -18.70
N GLU A 105 9.21 16.41 -19.25
CA GLU A 105 10.25 17.26 -19.83
C GLU A 105 11.24 17.84 -18.80
N SER A 106 10.82 17.92 -17.55
CA SER A 106 11.59 18.54 -16.46
C SER A 106 12.51 17.54 -15.78
N ILE A 107 12.14 16.25 -15.80
CA ILE A 107 12.96 15.18 -15.27
C ILE A 107 14.06 14.86 -16.29
N PHE A 108 15.32 15.02 -15.90
CA PHE A 108 16.48 14.87 -16.79
C PHE A 108 16.50 13.56 -17.60
N ILE A 109 16.02 12.47 -17.01
CA ILE A 109 15.97 11.14 -17.65
C ILE A 109 14.61 10.82 -18.29
N GLY A 110 13.60 11.70 -18.17
CA GLY A 110 12.22 11.44 -18.56
C GLY A 110 11.44 10.55 -17.57
N LYS A 111 10.12 10.67 -17.62
CA LYS A 111 9.13 9.98 -16.76
C LYS A 111 9.18 8.46 -16.94
N THR A 112 9.35 7.98 -18.17
CA THR A 112 9.42 6.53 -18.45
C THR A 112 10.60 5.86 -17.77
N TYR A 113 11.81 6.42 -17.93
CA TYR A 113 13.01 5.86 -17.32
C TYR A 113 13.01 6.01 -15.80
N TRP A 114 12.47 7.12 -15.28
CA TRP A 114 12.25 7.30 -13.84
C TRP A 114 11.43 6.14 -13.25
N THR A 115 10.37 5.74 -13.95
CA THR A 115 9.46 4.66 -13.51
C THR A 115 10.09 3.29 -13.60
N LEU A 116 10.84 3.02 -14.67
CA LEU A 116 11.58 1.77 -14.82
C LEU A 116 12.65 1.62 -13.74
N LEU A 117 13.40 2.69 -13.44
CA LEU A 117 14.38 2.70 -12.37
C LEU A 117 13.72 2.56 -10.99
N MET A 118 12.57 3.18 -10.77
CA MET A 118 11.79 3.02 -9.55
C MET A 118 11.37 1.55 -9.37
N ALA A 119 10.75 0.94 -10.38
CA ALA A 119 10.35 -0.46 -10.34
C ALA A 119 11.55 -1.40 -10.11
N PHE A 120 12.66 -1.13 -10.78
CA PHE A 120 13.91 -1.87 -10.58
C PHE A 120 14.41 -1.74 -9.14
N ALA A 121 14.49 -0.53 -8.60
CA ALA A 121 14.91 -0.29 -7.22
C ALA A 121 14.03 -1.00 -6.19
N VAL A 122 12.70 -0.96 -6.37
CA VAL A 122 11.73 -1.67 -5.53
C VAL A 122 12.01 -3.17 -5.54
N ILE A 123 12.25 -3.76 -6.70
CA ILE A 123 12.61 -5.18 -6.81
C ILE A 123 13.93 -5.47 -6.08
N LEU A 124 14.97 -4.66 -6.27
CA LEU A 124 16.27 -4.85 -5.60
C LEU A 124 16.14 -4.84 -4.08
N ILE A 125 15.34 -3.93 -3.52
CA ILE A 125 15.21 -3.79 -2.07
C ILE A 125 14.40 -4.95 -1.48
N TRP A 126 13.25 -5.27 -2.07
CA TRP A 126 12.22 -6.12 -1.44
C TRP A 126 12.05 -7.52 -2.03
N ILE A 127 12.87 -7.94 -2.99
CA ILE A 127 12.88 -9.34 -3.43
C ILE A 127 13.22 -10.29 -2.27
N ASP A 128 12.64 -11.49 -2.28
CA ASP A 128 12.93 -12.54 -1.31
C ASP A 128 14.32 -13.16 -1.58
N TRP A 129 15.36 -12.44 -1.15
CA TRP A 129 16.77 -12.79 -1.33
C TRP A 129 17.13 -14.18 -0.83
N LYS A 130 16.38 -14.75 0.12
CA LYS A 130 16.60 -16.10 0.65
C LYS A 130 16.36 -17.20 -0.38
N LYS A 131 15.56 -16.92 -1.42
CA LYS A 131 15.27 -17.85 -2.52
C LYS A 131 16.08 -17.55 -3.79
N SER A 132 16.95 -16.54 -3.75
CA SER A 132 17.78 -16.14 -4.88
C SER A 132 18.97 -17.08 -5.05
N PRO A 133 19.40 -17.39 -6.28
CA PRO A 133 20.65 -18.13 -6.53
C PRO A 133 21.91 -17.32 -6.19
N ILE A 134 21.77 -16.03 -5.86
CA ILE A 134 22.89 -15.12 -5.54
C ILE A 134 23.41 -15.38 -4.13
N LYS A 135 24.73 -15.38 -3.95
CA LYS A 135 25.39 -15.61 -2.65
C LYS A 135 24.95 -14.57 -1.61
N SER A 136 24.70 -15.03 -0.38
CA SER A 136 24.13 -14.24 0.73
C SER A 136 24.85 -12.93 1.03
N TYR A 137 26.18 -12.89 0.87
CA TYR A 137 26.96 -11.68 1.15
C TYR A 137 26.68 -10.54 0.15
N TRP A 138 26.17 -10.82 -1.06
CA TRP A 138 25.81 -9.79 -2.04
C TRP A 138 24.47 -9.12 -1.76
N HIS A 139 23.57 -9.79 -1.04
CA HIS A 139 22.22 -9.31 -0.76
C HIS A 139 22.21 -7.87 -0.19
N PRO A 140 22.97 -7.53 0.86
CA PRO A 140 22.96 -6.17 1.40
C PRO A 140 23.49 -5.13 0.42
N TYR A 141 24.49 -5.46 -0.41
CA TYR A 141 25.03 -4.52 -1.41
C TYR A 141 24.01 -4.21 -2.50
N ILE A 142 23.25 -5.23 -2.95
CA ILE A 142 22.20 -5.03 -3.97
C ILE A 142 21.03 -4.24 -3.39
N GLN A 143 20.62 -4.51 -2.15
CA GLN A 143 19.60 -3.72 -1.46
C GLN A 143 20.04 -2.26 -1.28
N PHE A 144 21.30 -2.05 -0.90
CA PHE A 144 21.88 -0.72 -0.74
C PHE A 144 21.91 0.04 -2.07
N LEU A 145 22.26 -0.62 -3.17
CA LEU A 145 22.16 -0.05 -4.52
C LEU A 145 20.72 0.37 -4.84
N GLY A 146 19.73 -0.46 -4.51
CA GLY A 146 18.32 -0.10 -4.68
C GLY A 146 17.94 1.17 -3.91
N PHE A 147 18.38 1.32 -2.65
CA PHE A 147 18.15 2.55 -1.89
C PHE A 147 18.83 3.77 -2.50
N ILE A 148 20.06 3.63 -3.01
CA ILE A 148 20.75 4.71 -3.73
C ILE A 148 19.93 5.16 -4.95
N ILE A 149 19.40 4.21 -5.72
CA ILE A 149 18.57 4.51 -6.88
C ILE A 149 17.31 5.28 -6.45
N LEU A 150 16.60 4.85 -5.40
CA LEU A 150 15.44 5.60 -4.89
C LEU A 150 15.83 7.03 -4.47
N ILE A 151 16.88 7.19 -3.67
CA ILE A 151 17.35 8.51 -3.23
C ILE A 151 17.67 9.39 -4.45
N PHE A 152 18.38 8.86 -5.44
CA PHE A 152 18.67 9.56 -6.69
C PHE A 152 17.39 9.97 -7.42
N LEU A 153 16.41 9.07 -7.55
CA LEU A 153 15.12 9.35 -8.18
C LEU A 153 14.33 10.45 -7.45
N ALA A 154 14.40 10.50 -6.12
CA ALA A 154 13.81 11.58 -5.35
C ALA A 154 14.49 12.93 -5.58
N PHE A 155 15.81 12.95 -5.75
CA PHE A 155 16.54 14.19 -6.01
C PHE A 155 16.26 14.78 -7.40
N ILE A 156 16.11 13.93 -8.42
CA ILE A 156 15.85 14.38 -9.79
C ILE A 156 14.37 14.61 -10.09
N TYR A 157 13.48 14.25 -9.16
CA TYR A 157 12.04 14.35 -9.35
C TYR A 157 11.61 15.80 -9.51
N LYS A 158 10.80 16.04 -10.53
CA LYS A 158 10.11 17.30 -10.79
C LYS A 158 8.68 17.00 -11.22
N GLY A 159 7.72 17.56 -10.49
CA GLY A 159 6.29 17.38 -10.70
C GLY A 159 5.54 18.70 -10.87
N GLY A 160 4.23 18.58 -11.10
CA GLY A 160 3.33 19.71 -11.36
C GLY A 160 3.35 20.17 -12.82
N GLU A 161 2.47 21.12 -13.16
CA GLU A 161 2.29 21.59 -14.54
C GLU A 161 3.58 22.16 -15.16
N ASN A 162 4.43 22.80 -14.34
CA ASN A 162 5.66 23.46 -14.78
C ASN A 162 6.95 22.76 -14.31
N GLY A 163 6.85 21.57 -13.69
CA GLY A 163 8.02 20.85 -13.18
C GLY A 163 8.75 21.52 -12.00
N SER A 164 8.07 22.39 -11.26
CA SER A 164 8.65 23.13 -10.12
C SER A 164 8.45 22.44 -8.77
N LEU A 165 7.55 21.47 -8.68
CA LEU A 165 7.22 20.81 -7.42
C LEU A 165 8.15 19.63 -7.17
N TRP A 166 8.65 19.55 -5.94
CA TRP A 166 9.37 18.38 -5.45
C TRP A 166 8.38 17.27 -5.05
N MET A 167 8.90 16.11 -4.64
CA MET A 167 8.05 14.99 -4.22
C MET A 167 7.23 15.37 -2.99
N THR A 168 5.93 15.09 -3.02
CA THR A 168 5.02 15.35 -1.89
C THR A 168 4.28 14.09 -1.50
N THR A 169 3.69 14.05 -0.31
CA THR A 169 2.97 12.85 0.15
C THR A 169 1.62 12.65 -0.53
N GLN A 170 1.05 13.71 -1.13
CA GLN A 170 -0.29 13.73 -1.73
C GLN A 170 -1.29 12.97 -0.83
N TRP A 171 -2.10 12.09 -1.42
CA TRP A 171 -3.05 11.21 -0.72
C TRP A 171 -2.45 9.83 -0.35
N TRP A 172 -1.12 9.68 -0.38
CA TRP A 172 -0.36 8.45 -0.09
C TRP A 172 -0.50 7.28 -1.09
N GLY A 173 -1.46 7.35 -2.01
CA GLY A 173 -1.77 6.25 -2.94
C GLY A 173 -2.39 5.04 -2.24
N ILE A 174 -2.98 4.12 -3.01
CA ILE A 174 -3.63 2.91 -2.48
C ILE A 174 -2.65 2.11 -1.59
N LEU A 175 -1.42 1.95 -2.04
CA LEU A 175 -0.41 1.18 -1.32
C LEU A 175 0.02 1.85 0.00
N GLY A 176 0.12 3.18 0.02
CA GLY A 176 0.44 3.93 1.23
C GLY A 176 -0.71 3.90 2.23
N LEU A 177 -1.96 4.01 1.78
CA LEU A 177 -3.15 3.84 2.62
C LEU A 177 -3.21 2.45 3.26
N ILE A 178 -2.92 1.39 2.48
CA ILE A 178 -2.80 0.02 3.01
C ILE A 178 -1.65 -0.07 4.03
N GLY A 179 -0.53 0.64 3.79
CA GLY A 179 0.61 0.72 4.71
C GLY A 179 0.23 1.32 6.07
N TRP A 180 -0.49 2.44 6.08
CA TRP A 180 -1.01 3.08 7.29
C TRP A 180 -2.03 2.20 8.02
N ALA A 181 -3.01 1.66 7.30
CA ALA A 181 -4.00 0.77 7.86
C ALA A 181 -3.35 -0.48 8.47
N TYR A 182 -2.36 -1.07 7.79
CA TYR A 182 -1.61 -2.21 8.29
C TYR A 182 -0.81 -1.86 9.55
N LEU A 183 -0.14 -0.71 9.57
CA LEU A 183 0.65 -0.25 10.72
C LEU A 183 -0.22 -0.13 11.97
N LEU A 184 -1.31 0.64 11.87
CA LEU A 184 -2.21 0.90 12.98
C LEU A 184 -2.84 -0.39 13.49
N ASN A 185 -3.53 -1.14 12.61
CA ASN A 185 -4.26 -2.34 13.02
C ASN A 185 -3.33 -3.42 13.58
N SER A 186 -2.15 -3.62 12.97
CA SER A 186 -1.21 -4.64 13.45
C SER A 186 -0.59 -4.29 14.79
N LEU A 187 -0.22 -3.02 15.02
CA LEU A 187 0.33 -2.59 16.30
C LEU A 187 -0.71 -2.69 17.41
N VAL A 188 -1.94 -2.18 17.18
CA VAL A 188 -2.99 -2.30 18.20
C VAL A 188 -3.30 -3.78 18.47
N TYR A 189 -3.31 -4.65 17.46
CA TYR A 189 -3.51 -6.09 17.66
C TYR A 189 -2.41 -6.74 18.53
N VAL A 190 -1.13 -6.40 18.29
CA VAL A 190 0.00 -6.91 19.10
C VAL A 190 -0.12 -6.46 20.55
N PHE A 191 -0.42 -5.17 20.79
CA PHE A 191 -0.49 -4.62 22.15
C PHE A 191 -1.78 -5.01 22.89
N SER A 192 -2.88 -5.20 22.17
CA SER A 192 -4.15 -5.68 22.74
C SER A 192 -4.17 -7.19 22.98
N LYS A 193 -3.13 -7.91 22.54
CA LYS A 193 -3.07 -9.38 22.52
C LYS A 193 -4.30 -10.02 21.87
N GLY A 194 -4.84 -9.36 20.84
CA GLY A 194 -6.03 -9.82 20.14
C GLY A 194 -7.36 -9.65 20.90
N SER A 195 -7.42 -8.77 21.90
CA SER A 195 -8.67 -8.44 22.61
C SER A 195 -9.73 -7.89 21.65
N LEU A 196 -10.85 -8.62 21.52
CA LEU A 196 -11.96 -8.24 20.65
C LEU A 196 -12.57 -6.90 21.07
N LEU A 197 -12.65 -6.61 22.37
CA LEU A 197 -13.16 -5.34 22.88
C LEU A 197 -12.33 -4.16 22.37
N ILE A 198 -11.00 -4.22 22.48
CA ILE A 198 -10.11 -3.14 22.03
C ILE A 198 -10.21 -2.96 20.50
N MET A 199 -10.31 -4.06 19.74
CA MET A 199 -10.49 -4.01 18.29
C MET A 199 -11.83 -3.39 17.90
N SER A 200 -12.92 -3.75 18.59
CA SER A 200 -14.24 -3.17 18.36
C SER A 200 -14.28 -1.68 18.72
N LEU A 201 -13.63 -1.27 19.81
CA LEU A 201 -13.50 0.14 20.17
C LEU A 201 -12.69 0.93 19.13
N LEU A 202 -11.57 0.37 18.64
CA LEU A 202 -10.79 0.99 17.56
C LEU A 202 -11.63 1.13 16.29
N TRP A 203 -12.38 0.08 15.91
CA TRP A 203 -13.25 0.11 14.74
C TRP A 203 -14.34 1.19 14.86
N LEU A 204 -15.02 1.25 16.02
CA LEU A 204 -16.01 2.31 16.30
C LEU A 204 -15.37 3.70 16.21
N LEU A 205 -14.20 3.89 16.82
CA LEU A 205 -13.46 5.15 16.76
C LEU A 205 -13.15 5.56 15.32
N LEU A 206 -12.63 4.63 14.50
CA LEU A 206 -12.29 4.91 13.10
C LEU A 206 -13.52 5.23 12.25
N ILE A 207 -14.64 4.54 12.47
CA ILE A 207 -15.92 4.87 11.82
C ILE A 207 -16.40 6.25 12.24
N SER A 208 -16.38 6.56 13.54
CA SER A 208 -16.78 7.87 14.03
C SER A 208 -15.91 8.98 13.44
N LEU A 209 -14.59 8.79 13.36
CA LEU A 209 -13.69 9.74 12.69
C LEU A 209 -14.00 9.89 11.19
N SER A 210 -14.30 8.78 10.50
CA SER A 210 -14.69 8.82 9.08
C SER A 210 -15.99 9.59 8.86
N ILE A 211 -16.98 9.42 9.74
CA ILE A 211 -18.27 10.13 9.70
C ILE A 211 -18.04 11.61 9.98
N LEU A 212 -17.25 11.94 11.00
CA LEU A 212 -16.92 13.33 11.35
C LEU A 212 -16.22 14.05 10.20
N ASN A 213 -15.29 13.39 9.51
CA ASN A 213 -14.57 13.96 8.38
C ASN A 213 -15.46 14.27 7.17
N HIS A 214 -16.56 13.54 6.98
CA HIS A 214 -17.54 13.79 5.92
C HIS A 214 -18.72 14.65 6.39
N SER A 215 -18.75 15.03 7.68
CA SER A 215 -19.73 15.96 8.22
C SER A 215 -19.22 17.40 8.16
N GLU A 216 -20.11 18.38 8.24
CA GLU A 216 -19.75 19.82 8.33
C GLU A 216 -18.88 20.16 9.56
N MET A 217 -18.70 19.22 10.49
CA MET A 217 -17.79 19.34 11.64
C MET A 217 -16.38 18.78 11.35
N SER A 218 -15.93 18.82 10.09
CA SER A 218 -14.60 18.37 9.71
C SER A 218 -13.54 19.18 10.47
N ILE A 219 -12.67 18.48 11.21
CA ILE A 219 -11.54 19.12 11.90
C ILE A 219 -10.48 19.41 10.84
N GLU A 220 -10.41 20.65 10.36
CA GLU A 220 -9.31 21.08 9.50
C GLU A 220 -8.01 21.08 10.30
N PHE A 221 -7.19 20.05 10.10
CA PHE A 221 -5.80 20.07 10.55
C PHE A 221 -5.02 21.04 9.65
N THR A 222 -5.03 22.32 10.01
CA THR A 222 -4.41 23.48 9.32
C THR A 222 -2.87 23.43 9.18
N GLY A 223 -2.25 22.25 9.21
CA GLY A 223 -0.82 22.08 9.00
C GLY A 223 -0.38 20.79 8.30
N PHE A 224 -1.29 19.84 8.01
CA PHE A 224 -0.92 18.55 7.40
C PHE A 224 -1.79 18.12 6.21
N SER A 225 -2.90 18.80 5.94
CA SER A 225 -3.83 18.47 4.85
C SER A 225 -4.02 19.68 3.93
N GLY A 226 -2.97 20.04 3.19
CA GLY A 226 -3.01 21.05 2.13
C GLY A 226 -3.12 20.42 0.75
N TYR A 227 -3.93 19.37 0.60
CA TYR A 227 -4.30 18.76 -0.66
C TYR A 227 -5.79 18.43 -0.67
#